data_AF-A0AA86IV92-F1
#
_entry.id   AF-A0AA86IV92-F1
#
_cell.length_a   1.000
_cell.length_b   1.000
_cell.length_c   1.000
_cell.angle_alpha   90.00
_cell.angle_beta   90.00
_cell.angle_gamma   90.00
#
_symmetry.space_group_name_H-M   'P 1'
#
loop_
_entity.id
_entity.type
_entity.pdbx_description
1 polymer ?
#
loop_
_entity_poly.entity_id
_entity_poly.type
_entity_poly.pdbx_seq_one_letter_code
_entity_poly.pdbx_strand_id
1 'polypeptide(L)'
;MAFVSQRNMNGWAKSPSVRFRKTKSGAGGGSVSKQVPLRGKRIDIQIDEEARQLRLGIDQKGVSCGVNGSFSCSLNVFRIVGDKRIDLTDGGDGWWYGKY
;
A
#
# COMPACT_ATOMS: atom_id res chain seq x y z
N MET A 1 16.17 -30.02 26.16
CA MET A 1 15.78 -29.47 24.83
C MET A 1 14.46 -28.74 25.00
N ALA A 2 14.35 -27.49 24.54
CA ALA A 2 13.16 -26.66 24.75
C ALA A 2 12.46 -26.37 23.41
N PHE A 3 11.15 -26.61 23.35
CA PHE A 3 10.32 -26.25 22.21
C PHE A 3 10.06 -24.73 22.23
N VAL A 4 10.37 -24.04 21.14
CA VAL A 4 10.13 -22.59 20.99
C VAL A 4 8.77 -22.37 20.34
N SER A 5 7.90 -21.61 21.01
CA SER A 5 6.56 -21.28 20.53
C SER A 5 6.58 -20.19 19.47
N GLN A 6 6.02 -20.47 18.28
CA GLN A 6 5.85 -19.52 17.18
C GLN A 6 5.05 -18.26 17.60
N ARG A 7 4.21 -18.33 18.65
CA ARG A 7 3.43 -17.18 19.13
C ARG A 7 4.29 -15.99 19.57
N ASN A 8 5.55 -16.25 19.94
CA ASN A 8 6.52 -15.22 20.34
C ASN A 8 7.56 -14.89 19.26
N MET A 9 7.41 -15.41 18.03
CA MET A 9 8.29 -15.08 16.89
C MET A 9 7.89 -13.79 16.16
N ASN A 10 6.94 -13.02 16.71
CA ASN A 10 6.48 -11.75 16.13
C ASN A 10 7.45 -10.60 16.47
N GLY A 11 8.71 -10.71 16.01
CA GLY A 11 9.72 -9.66 16.13
C GLY A 11 9.87 -8.75 14.91
N TRP A 12 9.16 -9.02 13.81
CA TRP A 12 9.32 -8.24 12.58
C TRP A 12 8.36 -7.06 12.61
N ALA A 13 8.85 -5.90 13.05
CA ALA A 13 8.17 -4.62 12.87
C ALA A 13 7.84 -4.48 11.38
N LYS A 14 6.55 -4.56 11.04
CA LYS A 14 6.12 -4.46 9.64
C LYS A 14 6.31 -3.02 9.19
N SER A 15 7.21 -2.79 8.24
CA SER A 15 7.41 -1.45 7.67
C SER A 15 6.11 -0.94 7.00
N PRO A 16 5.91 0.39 6.97
CA PRO A 16 4.88 1.02 6.15
C PRO A 16 5.02 0.55 4.70
N SER A 17 3.93 0.10 4.08
CA SER A 17 4.00 -0.48 2.73
C SER A 17 2.66 -0.48 2.02
N VAL A 18 2.70 -0.52 0.69
CA VAL A 18 1.55 -0.78 -0.18
C VAL A 18 1.83 -1.98 -1.08
N ARG A 19 0.77 -2.68 -1.49
CA ARG A 19 0.82 -3.68 -2.55
C ARG A 19 -0.35 -3.48 -3.50
N PHE A 20 -0.08 -3.56 -4.79
CA PHE A 20 -1.10 -3.57 -5.83
C PHE A 20 -1.34 -5.00 -6.29
N ARG A 21 -2.57 -5.31 -6.68
CA ARG A 21 -2.98 -6.64 -7.13
C ARG A 21 -4.07 -6.54 -8.18
N LYS A 22 -4.12 -7.54 -9.05
CA LYS A 22 -5.29 -7.83 -9.88
C LYS A 22 -6.24 -8.75 -9.10
N THR A 23 -7.52 -8.41 -9.02
CA THR A 23 -8.54 -9.28 -8.42
C THR A 23 -8.88 -10.45 -9.34
N LYS A 24 -9.56 -11.48 -8.82
CA LYS A 24 -10.03 -12.62 -9.62
C LYS A 24 -10.99 -12.20 -10.74
N SER A 25 -11.76 -11.13 -10.54
CA SER A 25 -12.65 -10.55 -11.56
C SER A 25 -11.93 -9.69 -12.60
N GLY A 26 -10.61 -9.51 -12.48
CA GLY A 26 -9.81 -8.73 -13.42
C GLY A 26 -9.68 -7.24 -13.09
N ALA A 27 -10.32 -6.77 -12.02
CA ALA A 27 -10.20 -5.38 -11.56
C ALA A 27 -8.85 -5.10 -10.88
N GLY A 28 -8.40 -3.84 -10.93
CA GLY A 28 -7.26 -3.36 -10.16
C GLY A 28 -7.63 -3.08 -8.70
N GLY A 29 -6.71 -3.36 -7.79
CA GLY A 29 -6.85 -2.98 -6.40
C GLY A 29 -5.54 -3.09 -5.66
N GLY A 30 -5.59 -2.89 -4.34
CA GLY A 30 -4.41 -2.97 -3.52
C GLY A 30 -4.72 -3.00 -2.04
N SER A 31 -3.66 -3.09 -1.24
CA SER A 31 -3.73 -2.95 0.20
C SER A 31 -2.57 -2.12 0.75
N VAL A 32 -2.88 -1.26 1.70
CA VAL A 32 -1.92 -0.48 2.49
C VAL A 32 -1.75 -1.13 3.87
N SER A 33 -0.54 -1.10 4.43
CA SER A 33 -0.24 -1.65 5.76
C SER A 33 -0.88 -0.84 6.91
N LYS A 34 -0.83 -1.34 8.15
CA LYS A 34 -1.46 -0.70 9.32
C LYS A 34 -0.72 0.56 9.78
N GLN A 35 0.56 0.65 9.44
CA GLN A 35 1.48 1.71 9.84
C GLN A 35 1.24 3.01 9.08
N VAL A 36 0.54 2.93 7.94
CA VAL A 36 0.24 4.09 7.10
C VAL A 36 -1.14 4.63 7.49
N PRO A 37 -1.28 5.91 7.88
CA PRO A 37 -2.51 6.50 8.41
C PRO A 37 -3.56 6.82 7.33
N LEU A 38 -3.61 6.02 6.27
CA LEU A 38 -4.52 6.19 5.12
C LEU A 38 -5.75 5.27 5.18
N ARG A 39 -5.81 4.35 6.15
CA ARG A 39 -6.91 3.40 6.30
C ARG A 39 -8.19 4.09 6.75
N GLY A 40 -9.32 3.73 6.14
CA GLY A 40 -10.62 4.35 6.43
C GLY A 40 -10.76 5.77 5.88
N LYS A 41 -9.82 6.20 5.01
CA LYS A 41 -9.83 7.51 4.36
C LYS A 41 -10.01 7.34 2.86
N ARG A 42 -10.30 8.44 2.18
CA ARG A 42 -10.19 8.50 0.71
C ARG A 42 -8.78 8.94 0.35
N ILE A 43 -8.19 8.25 -0.62
CA ILE A 43 -6.78 8.39 -0.97
C ILE A 43 -6.61 8.66 -2.44
N ASP A 44 -5.68 9.53 -2.79
CA ASP A 44 -5.20 9.65 -4.15
C ASP A 44 -3.95 8.78 -4.36
N ILE A 45 -3.82 8.24 -5.56
CA ILE A 45 -2.73 7.34 -5.96
C ILE A 45 -2.11 7.94 -7.22
N GLN A 46 -0.89 8.44 -7.08
CA GLN A 46 -0.16 9.03 -8.19
C GLN A 46 1.10 8.24 -8.48
N ILE A 47 1.45 8.17 -9.76
CA ILE A 47 2.57 7.39 -10.27
C ILE A 47 3.40 8.30 -11.18
N ASP A 48 4.69 8.30 -10.96
CA ASP A 48 5.71 8.86 -11.83
C ASP A 48 6.44 7.68 -12.50
N GLU A 49 6.12 7.45 -13.78
CA GLU A 49 6.69 6.35 -14.56
C GLU A 49 8.17 6.57 -14.88
N GLU A 50 8.62 7.82 -15.03
CA GLU A 50 10.00 8.17 -15.35
C GLU A 50 10.91 7.93 -14.14
N ALA A 51 10.49 8.42 -12.97
CA ALA A 51 11.23 8.24 -11.72
C ALA A 51 11.03 6.86 -11.07
N ARG A 52 10.07 6.06 -11.57
CA ARG A 52 9.57 4.81 -10.95
C ARG A 52 9.16 5.01 -9.50
N GLN A 53 8.41 6.08 -9.26
CA GLN A 53 7.93 6.47 -7.95
C GLN A 53 6.42 6.45 -7.90
N LEU A 54 5.89 6.14 -6.73
CA LEU A 54 4.48 6.29 -6.43
C LEU A 54 4.32 7.15 -5.19
N ARG A 55 3.21 7.88 -5.12
CA ARG A 55 2.80 8.56 -3.89
C ARG A 55 1.34 8.33 -3.56
N LEU A 56 1.05 8.30 -2.27
CA LEU A 56 -0.28 8.09 -1.71
C LEU A 56 -0.58 9.21 -0.72
N GLY A 57 -1.71 9.89 -0.87
CA GLY A 57 -2.10 11.00 -0.01
C GLY A 57 -3.59 10.96 0.28
N ILE A 58 -4.04 11.70 1.29
CA ILE A 58 -5.47 11.83 1.58
C ILE A 58 -6.08 12.82 0.59
N ASP A 59 -7.11 12.39 -0.13
CA ASP A 59 -7.88 13.24 -1.03
C ASP A 59 -9.36 12.86 -0.97
N GLN A 60 -10.23 13.84 -0.71
CA GLN A 60 -11.69 13.64 -0.65
C GLN A 60 -12.29 13.15 -1.98
N LYS A 61 -11.65 13.45 -3.12
CA LYS A 61 -12.06 12.99 -4.45
C LYS A 61 -11.39 11.68 -4.87
N GLY A 62 -10.41 11.21 -4.10
CA GLY A 62 -9.66 9.98 -4.36
C GLY A 62 -10.47 8.70 -4.18
N VAL A 63 -9.81 7.55 -4.27
CA VAL A 63 -10.43 6.22 -4.09
C VAL A 63 -10.66 5.91 -2.61
N SER A 64 -11.72 5.17 -2.30
CA SER A 64 -12.00 4.77 -0.92
C SER A 64 -11.04 3.67 -0.45
N CYS A 65 -10.29 3.95 0.62
CA CYS A 65 -9.48 2.96 1.32
C CYS A 65 -10.25 2.47 2.55
N GLY A 66 -10.62 1.18 2.54
CA GLY A 66 -11.32 0.57 3.65
C GLY A 66 -10.50 0.57 4.93
N VAL A 67 -11.18 0.38 6.08
CA VAL A 67 -10.53 0.29 7.41
C VAL A 67 -9.48 -0.83 7.50
N ASN A 68 -9.64 -1.88 6.68
CA ASN A 68 -8.68 -2.98 6.58
C ASN A 68 -7.46 -2.65 5.70
N GLY A 69 -7.44 -1.46 5.07
CA GLY A 69 -6.40 -0.99 4.17
C GLY A 69 -6.60 -1.38 2.70
N SER A 70 -7.69 -2.07 2.37
CA SER A 70 -8.02 -2.47 0.99
C SER A 70 -8.62 -1.32 0.21
N PHE A 71 -8.19 -1.14 -1.03
CA PHE A 71 -8.76 -0.15 -1.95
C PHE A 71 -8.85 -0.72 -3.37
N SER A 72 -9.72 -0.12 -4.18
CA SER A 72 -9.81 -0.40 -5.62
C SER A 72 -9.06 0.69 -6.38
N CYS A 73 -8.36 0.33 -7.45
CA CYS A 73 -7.64 1.28 -8.29
C CYS A 73 -7.75 0.88 -9.77
N SER A 74 -7.31 1.77 -10.66
CA SER A 74 -7.20 1.41 -12.08
C SER A 74 -6.25 0.23 -12.27
N LEU A 75 -6.58 -0.67 -13.20
CA LEU A 75 -5.72 -1.80 -13.54
C LEU A 75 -4.37 -1.33 -14.12
N ASN A 76 -4.31 -0.13 -14.68
CA ASN A 76 -3.06 0.43 -15.21
C ASN A 76 -2.01 0.65 -14.10
N VAL A 77 -2.43 1.04 -12.89
CA VAL A 77 -1.54 1.14 -11.72
C VAL A 77 -0.82 -0.17 -11.48
N PHE A 78 -1.57 -1.28 -11.47
CA PHE A 78 -0.99 -2.62 -11.30
C PHE A 78 -0.09 -3.03 -12.48
N ARG A 79 -0.41 -2.62 -13.71
CA ARG A 79 0.43 -2.92 -14.89
C ARG A 79 1.77 -2.19 -14.85
N ILE A 80 1.78 -0.96 -14.36
CA ILE A 80 2.98 -0.13 -14.23
C ILE A 80 3.83 -0.61 -13.05
N VAL A 81 3.20 -0.80 -11.88
CA VAL A 81 3.89 -1.04 -10.61
C VAL A 81 4.18 -2.53 -10.35
N GLY A 82 3.31 -3.42 -10.85
CA GLY A 82 3.38 -4.86 -10.62
C GLY A 82 2.81 -5.32 -9.27
N ASP A 83 3.05 -6.60 -8.94
CA ASP A 83 2.53 -7.27 -7.73
C ASP A 83 3.49 -7.21 -6.53
N LYS A 84 4.49 -6.32 -6.58
CA LYS A 84 5.50 -6.23 -5.51
C LYS A 84 4.96 -5.47 -4.31
N ARG A 85 5.47 -5.84 -3.13
CA ARG A 85 5.34 -5.01 -1.93
C ARG A 85 6.29 -3.82 -2.09
N ILE A 86 5.77 -2.62 -1.90
CA ILE A 86 6.53 -1.38 -1.95
C ILE A 86 6.51 -0.77 -0.57
N ASP A 87 7.70 -0.56 -0.02
CA ASP A 87 7.84 0.13 1.25
C ASP A 87 7.61 1.63 1.05
N LEU A 88 6.93 2.24 2.01
CA LEU A 88 6.52 3.62 1.97
C LEU A 88 7.29 4.45 3.00
N THR A 89 7.66 5.66 2.61
CA THR A 89 8.27 6.65 3.48
C THR A 89 7.33 7.84 3.60
N ASP A 90 7.14 8.35 4.81
CA ASP A 90 6.39 9.58 5.05
C ASP A 90 7.22 10.78 4.55
N GLY A 91 6.65 11.57 3.64
CA GLY A 91 7.28 12.80 3.15
C GLY A 91 7.14 13.98 4.09
N GLY A 92 6.26 13.91 5.09
CA GLY A 92 5.95 15.01 6.02
C GLY A 92 5.01 16.09 5.44
N ASP A 93 4.62 15.95 4.18
CA ASP A 93 3.71 16.85 3.45
C ASP A 93 2.29 16.27 3.29
N GLY A 94 2.00 15.18 4.02
CA GLY A 94 0.75 14.43 3.91
C GLY A 94 0.78 13.37 2.81
N TRP A 95 1.89 13.22 2.09
CA TRP A 95 2.10 12.17 1.10
C TRP A 95 3.07 11.09 1.59
N TRP A 96 2.78 9.87 1.19
CA TRP A 96 3.62 8.70 1.41
C TRP A 96 4.22 8.24 0.10
N TYR A 97 5.53 8.08 0.06
CA TYR A 97 6.30 7.84 -1.14
C TYR A 97 6.85 6.43 -1.17
N GLY A 98 6.79 5.78 -2.34
CA GLY A 98 7.35 4.45 -2.56
C GLY A 98 8.07 4.37 -3.90
N LYS A 99 9.07 3.51 -3.99
CA LYS A 99 9.79 3.21 -5.24
C LYS A 99 9.52 1.76 -5.65
N TYR A 100 9.34 1.50 -6.94
CA TYR A 100 8.97 0.17 -7.46
C TYR A 100 9.87 -0.31 -8.60
#